data_AF-A0A1F5UHN7-F1
#
_entry.id   AF-A0A1F5UHN7-F1
#
_cell.length_a   1.000
_cell.length_b   1.000
_cell.length_c   1.000
_cell.angle_alpha   90.00
_cell.angle_beta   90.00
_cell.angle_gamma   90.00
#
_symmetry.space_group_name_H-M   'P 1'
#
loop_
_entity.id
_entity.type
_entity.pdbx_description
1 polymer ?
#
loop_
_entity_poly.entity_id
_entity_poly.type
_entity_poly.pdbx_seq_one_letter_code
_entity_poly.pdbx_strand_id
1 'polypeptide(L)'
;MNKIILGLICGLVFGVLDVLIMIPLKFENTRKKYEAMSSAFLERFMTGFIIPNVDLGIHPAVTGMLLGLGFSVPTAIITRA
;
A
#
# COMPACT_ATOMS: atom_id res chain seq x y z
N MET A 1 -15.31 14.33 -6.59
CA MET A 1 -15.64 12.97 -6.10
C MET A 1 -15.52 12.95 -4.59
N ASN A 2 -16.28 12.11 -3.88
CA ASN A 2 -16.08 11.90 -2.45
C ASN A 2 -14.66 11.34 -2.21
N LYS A 3 -13.86 12.00 -1.36
CA LYS A 3 -12.48 11.59 -1.03
C LYS A 3 -12.42 10.15 -0.52
N ILE A 4 -13.47 9.69 0.16
CA ILE A 4 -13.60 8.32 0.65
C ILE A 4 -13.68 7.32 -0.52
N ILE A 5 -14.49 7.63 -1.55
CA ILE A 5 -14.64 6.77 -2.73
C ILE A 5 -13.34 6.77 -3.54
N LEU A 6 -12.70 7.92 -3.69
CA LEU A 6 -11.41 8.03 -4.37
C LEU A 6 -10.35 7.18 -3.65
N GLY A 7 -10.25 7.30 -2.32
CA GLY A 7 -9.36 6.48 -1.50
C GLY A 7 -9.66 4.99 -1.62
N LEU A 8 -10.93 4.59 -1.66
CA LEU A 8 -11.30 3.18 -1.82
C LEU A 8 -10.81 2.62 -3.16
N ILE A 9 -10.99 3.37 -4.24
CA ILE A 9 -10.53 2.97 -5.58
C ILE A 9 -9.00 2.92 -5.63
N CYS A 10 -8.32 3.97 -5.16
CA CYS A 10 -6.86 4.03 -5.13
C CYS A 10 -6.27 2.89 -4.29
N GLY A 11 -6.81 2.67 -3.08
CA GLY A 11 -6.40 1.57 -2.21
C GLY A 11 -6.58 0.21 -2.88
N LEU A 12 -7.74 -0.06 -3.48
CA LEU A 12 -7.99 -1.34 -4.15
C LEU A 12 -7.02 -1.57 -5.31
N VAL A 13 -6.82 -0.56 -6.17
CA VAL A 13 -5.92 -0.67 -7.33
C VAL A 13 -4.49 -0.94 -6.87
N PHE A 14 -3.96 -0.17 -5.92
CA PHE A 14 -2.58 -0.35 -5.44
C PHE A 14 -2.41 -1.67 -4.68
N GLY A 15 -3.37 -2.06 -3.84
CA GLY A 15 -3.35 -3.34 -3.14
C GLY A 15 -3.32 -4.53 -4.09
N VAL A 16 -4.20 -4.53 -5.11
CA VAL A 16 -4.24 -5.62 -6.10
C VAL A 16 -2.96 -5.68 -6.93
N LEU A 17 -2.44 -4.53 -7.38
CA LEU A 17 -1.20 -4.48 -8.14
C LEU A 17 -0.02 -5.09 -7.36
N ASP A 18 0.07 -4.81 -6.06
CA ASP A 18 1.14 -5.34 -5.21
C ASP A 18 1.06 -6.87 -5.06
N VAL A 19 -0.14 -7.40 -4.81
CA VAL A 19 -0.38 -8.84 -4.75
C VAL A 19 -0.08 -9.54 -6.07
N LEU A 20 -0.44 -8.93 -7.21
CA LEU A 20 -0.18 -9.49 -8.54
C LEU A 20 1.33 -9.67 -8.78
N ILE A 21 2.15 -8.72 -8.34
CA ILE A 21 3.62 -8.79 -8.44
C ILE A 21 4.18 -9.93 -7.58
N MET A 22 3.50 -10.29 -6.47
CA MET A 22 3.92 -11.39 -5.59
C MET A 22 3.51 -12.79 -6.05
N ILE A 23 2.55 -12.93 -6.98
CA ILE A 23 2.12 -14.24 -7.49
C ILE A 23 3.28 -15.09 -8.06
N PRO A 24 4.17 -14.56 -8.94
CA PRO A 24 5.26 -15.35 -9.52
C PRO A 24 6.40 -15.66 -8.53
N LEU A 25 6.42 -15.05 -7.35
CA LEU A 25 7.48 -15.29 -6.36
C LEU A 25 7.36 -16.72 -5.78
N LYS A 26 8.51 -17.41 -5.70
CA LYS A 26 8.62 -18.72 -5.07
C LYS A 26 8.65 -18.56 -3.56
N PHE A 27 7.73 -19.21 -2.88
CA PHE A 27 7.69 -19.31 -1.42
C PHE A 27 7.83 -20.77 -1.03
N GLU A 28 8.66 -21.07 -0.04
CA GLU A 28 8.86 -22.42 0.47
C GLU A 28 7.62 -22.97 1.20
N ASN A 29 6.81 -22.07 1.76
CA ASN A 29 5.60 -22.42 2.51
C ASN A 29 4.40 -21.61 2.02
N THR A 30 3.35 -22.30 1.57
CA THR A 30 2.12 -21.70 1.06
C THR A 30 1.42 -20.81 2.09
N ARG A 31 1.47 -21.14 3.39
CA ARG A 31 0.91 -20.26 4.43
C ARG A 31 1.65 -18.93 4.51
N LYS A 32 2.99 -18.98 4.54
CA LYS A 32 3.83 -17.77 4.56
C LYS A 32 3.59 -16.90 3.31
N LYS A 33 3.32 -17.52 2.16
CA LYS A 33 2.92 -16.80 0.95
C LYS A 33 1.62 -16.01 1.14
N TYR A 34 0.58 -16.64 1.69
CA TYR A 34 -0.68 -15.94 1.94
C TYR A 34 -0.55 -14.84 3.01
N GLU A 35 0.24 -15.07 4.06
CA GLU A 35 0.55 -14.05 5.07
C GLU A 35 1.28 -12.85 4.45
N ALA A 36 2.29 -13.09 3.62
CA ALA A 36 3.02 -12.03 2.90
C ALA A 36 2.11 -11.28 1.91
N MET A 37 1.33 -11.97 1.10
CA MET A 37 0.43 -11.35 0.12
C MET A 37 -0.68 -10.53 0.79
N SER A 38 -1.26 -11.03 1.89
CA SER A 38 -2.33 -10.32 2.61
C SER A 38 -1.81 -9.10 3.37
N SER A 39 -0.63 -9.19 3.99
CA SER A 39 0.02 -8.05 4.64
C SER A 39 0.40 -6.96 3.64
N ALA A 40 1.01 -7.34 2.51
CA ALA A 40 1.39 -6.40 1.47
C ALA A 40 0.17 -5.73 0.80
N PHE A 41 -0.90 -6.49 0.56
CA PHE A 41 -2.19 -5.94 0.12
C PHE A 41 -2.69 -4.87 1.07
N LEU A 42 -2.75 -5.18 2.37
CA LEU A 42 -3.35 -4.30 3.36
C LEU A 42 -2.53 -3.01 3.52
N GLU A 43 -1.20 -3.12 3.51
CA GLU A 43 -0.30 -1.98 3.57
C GLU A 43 -0.52 -1.02 2.39
N ARG A 44 -0.56 -1.54 1.16
CA ARG A 44 -0.75 -0.73 -0.06
C ARG A 44 -2.17 -0.20 -0.19
N PHE A 45 -3.16 -0.98 0.24
CA PHE A 45 -4.55 -0.56 0.33
C PHE A 45 -4.71 0.63 1.28
N MET A 46 -4.19 0.53 2.50
CA MET A 46 -4.24 1.61 3.49
C MET A 46 -3.49 2.85 3.03
N THR A 47 -2.33 2.68 2.42
CA THR A 47 -1.58 3.81 1.85
C THR A 47 -2.39 4.53 0.78
N GLY A 48 -2.97 3.79 -0.18
CA GLY A 48 -3.81 4.35 -1.25
C GLY A 48 -5.13 4.96 -0.75
N PHE A 49 -5.68 4.42 0.35
CA PHE A 49 -6.90 4.94 0.97
C PHE A 49 -6.65 6.24 1.72
N ILE A 50 -5.57 6.34 2.49
CA ILE A 50 -5.29 7.48 3.37
C ILE A 50 -4.89 8.71 2.57
N ILE A 51 -4.03 8.57 1.54
CA ILE A 51 -3.47 9.70 0.77
C ILE A 51 -4.54 10.72 0.32
N PRO A 52 -5.64 10.35 -0.36
CA PRO A 52 -6.64 11.32 -0.80
C PRO A 52 -7.56 11.82 0.32
N ASN A 53 -7.61 11.15 1.48
CA ASN A 53 -8.42 11.55 2.63
C ASN A 53 -7.69 12.51 3.57
N VAL A 54 -6.36 12.56 3.52
CA VAL A 54 -5.55 13.49 4.30
C VAL A 54 -5.39 14.81 3.55
N ASP A 55 -5.60 15.90 4.28
CA ASP A 55 -5.31 17.25 3.80
C ASP A 55 -4.27 17.90 4.73
N LEU A 56 -3.07 18.12 4.22
CA LEU A 56 -1.96 18.75 4.94
C LEU A 56 -1.82 20.24 4.59
N GLY A 57 -2.73 20.81 3.79
CA GLY A 57 -2.64 22.20 3.33
C GLY A 57 -1.49 22.49 2.35
N ILE A 58 -0.88 21.43 1.79
CA ILE A 58 0.20 21.50 0.77
C ILE A 58 -0.25 20.85 -0.53
N HIS A 59 0.57 20.97 -1.58
CA HIS A 59 0.28 20.39 -2.89
C HIS A 59 0.03 18.86 -2.79
N PRO A 60 -1.08 18.32 -3.36
CA PRO A 60 -1.48 16.91 -3.19
C PRO A 60 -0.41 15.88 -3.57
N ALA A 61 0.41 16.18 -4.58
CA ALA A 61 1.52 15.32 -4.98
C ALA A 61 2.60 15.21 -3.88
N VAL A 62 2.85 16.30 -3.14
CA VAL A 62 3.80 16.31 -2.02
C VAL A 62 3.23 15.54 -0.83
N THR A 63 1.94 15.71 -0.53
CA THR A 63 1.24 14.88 0.47
C THR A 63 1.34 13.39 0.14
N GLY A 64 1.07 13.01 -1.11
CA GLY A 64 1.20 11.64 -1.57
C GLY A 64 2.63 11.10 -1.46
N MET A 65 3.63 11.89 -1.84
CA MET A 65 5.04 11.52 -1.70
C MET A 65 5.45 11.32 -0.23
N LEU A 66 5.08 12.25 0.65
CA LEU A 66 5.40 12.19 2.07
C LEU A 66 4.75 10.98 2.75
N LEU A 67 3.45 10.77 2.55
CA LEU A 67 2.73 9.65 3.16
C LEU A 67 3.15 8.31 2.54
N GLY A 68 3.31 8.26 1.21
CA GLY A 68 3.75 7.05 0.51
C GLY A 68 5.14 6.58 0.96
N LEU A 69 6.10 7.50 1.03
CA LEU A 69 7.43 7.19 1.54
C LEU A 69 7.40 6.93 3.05
N GLY A 70 6.68 7.75 3.81
CA GLY A 70 6.56 7.63 5.27
C GLY A 70 6.00 6.28 5.72
N PHE A 71 5.05 5.71 4.97
CA PHE A 71 4.53 4.37 5.25
C PHE A 71 5.38 3.25 4.65
N SER A 72 5.93 3.42 3.44
CA SER A 72 6.69 2.35 2.78
C SER A 72 8.10 2.14 3.35
N VAL A 73 8.76 3.20 3.83
CA VAL A 73 10.15 3.13 4.33
C VAL A 73 10.26 2.27 5.60
N PRO A 74 9.43 2.45 6.65
CA PRO A 74 9.47 1.59 7.83
C PRO A 74 9.27 0.11 7.48
N THR A 75 8.32 -0.20 6.61
CA THR A 75 8.08 -1.59 6.18
C THR A 75 9.27 -2.15 5.43
N ALA A 76 9.89 -1.37 4.53
CA ALA A 76 11.11 -1.77 3.83
C ALA A 76 12.30 -2.00 4.78
N ILE A 77 12.36 -1.31 5.92
CA ILE A 77 13.37 -1.55 6.96
C ILE A 77 13.08 -2.85 7.71
N ILE A 78 11.81 -3.08 8.10
CA ILE A 78 11.40 -4.28 8.84
C ILE A 78 11.56 -5.56 8.00
N THR A 79 11.26 -5.48 6.70
CA THR A 79 11.30 -6.63 5.78
C THR A 79 12.70 -6.93 5.23
N ARG A 80 13.72 -6.11 5.54
CA ARG A 80 15.13 -6.49 5.36
C ARG A 80 15.53 -7.50 6.43
N ALA A 81 15.17 -8.76 6.20
CA ALA A 81 15.67 -9.94 6.91
C ALA A 81 15.74 -11.13 5.95
#